data_AF-A0A9N8M2H4-F1
#
_entry.id   AF-A0A9N8M2H4-F1
#
_cell.length_a   1.000
_cell.length_b   1.000
_cell.length_c   1.000
_cell.angle_alpha   90.00
_cell.angle_beta   90.00
_cell.angle_gamma   90.00
#
_symmetry.space_group_name_H-M   'P 1'
#
loop_
_entity.id
_entity.type
_entity.pdbx_description
1 polymer ?
#
loop_
_entity_poly.entity_id
_entity_poly.type
_entity_poly.pdbx_seq_one_letter_code
_entity_poly.pdbx_strand_id
1 'polypeptide(L)'
;MRSIGVLPVLRLLSSLVLSSTLGLTALVFLVLLSATESGVRADNITSLLGTWASGAGNVRTGLGFFNPVTREFTLPKTAGISYSFTDDGFFEQASMTYQANPRRPACFNATLIWQHGTYSLFSNGSIGLYPFAQDGYVAVINPCADPSNPQINSYKYQQFTLISQWYNYVDPFPMFPDIQGKSAYALQTFAFDGQKNPLMWLLNRPPSMLPTEQIWFSAASQHG
;
A
#
# COMPACT_ATOMS: atom_id res chain seq x y z
N MET A 1 4.62 -27.72 88.63
CA MET A 1 5.06 -28.72 87.64
C MET A 1 4.41 -28.37 86.29
N ARG A 2 5.25 -28.16 85.28
CA ARG A 2 5.01 -28.10 83.81
C ARG A 2 3.93 -27.14 83.27
N SER A 3 4.37 -26.12 82.53
CA SER A 3 3.61 -25.47 81.46
C SER A 3 4.40 -25.57 80.15
N ILE A 4 3.65 -25.71 79.06
CA ILE A 4 3.98 -26.26 77.75
C ILE A 4 4.45 -25.16 76.80
N GLY A 5 5.51 -25.44 76.04
CA GLY A 5 6.01 -24.56 74.98
C GLY A 5 5.16 -24.62 73.71
N VAL A 6 4.74 -23.45 73.24
CA VAL A 6 4.13 -23.25 71.92
C VAL A 6 5.06 -22.36 71.13
N LEU A 7 5.85 -22.90 70.19
CA LEU A 7 6.51 -22.18 69.09
C LEU A 7 7.33 -23.18 68.26
N PRO A 8 6.82 -23.67 67.12
CA PRO A 8 7.64 -23.55 65.90
C PRO A 8 6.87 -23.41 64.56
N VAL A 9 5.55 -23.19 64.53
CA VAL A 9 4.79 -23.24 63.25
C VAL A 9 4.74 -21.89 62.51
N LEU A 10 4.82 -20.76 63.23
CA LEU A 10 4.58 -19.43 62.62
C LEU A 10 5.76 -18.87 61.79
N ARG A 11 6.97 -19.42 61.93
CA ARG A 11 8.17 -18.93 61.21
C ARG A 11 8.40 -19.58 59.85
N LEU A 12 7.79 -20.73 59.55
CA LEU A 12 7.94 -21.39 58.23
C LEU A 12 6.93 -20.88 57.19
N LEU A 13 5.77 -20.36 57.61
CA LEU A 13 4.75 -19.84 56.70
C LEU A 13 5.12 -18.46 56.12
N SER A 14 5.89 -17.64 56.83
CA SER A 14 6.32 -16.32 56.33
C SER A 14 7.43 -16.40 55.29
N SER A 15 8.35 -17.38 55.39
CA SER A 15 9.46 -17.54 54.44
C SER A 15 9.02 -18.13 53.10
N LEU A 16 8.01 -19.01 53.06
CA LEU A 16 7.47 -19.53 51.80
C LEU A 16 6.65 -18.48 51.01
N VAL A 17 5.93 -17.59 51.69
CA VAL A 17 5.09 -16.56 51.04
C VAL A 17 5.93 -15.41 50.49
N LEU A 18 7.06 -15.06 51.12
CA LEU A 18 8.01 -14.09 50.56
C LEU A 18 8.79 -14.65 49.35
N SER A 19 9.14 -15.94 49.35
CA SER A 19 9.88 -16.54 48.23
C SER A 19 9.04 -16.69 46.95
N SER A 20 7.73 -16.92 47.07
CA SER A 20 6.83 -17.09 45.92
C SER A 20 6.43 -15.76 45.27
N THR A 21 6.32 -14.69 46.05
CA THR A 21 6.00 -13.33 45.57
C THR A 21 7.19 -12.66 44.85
N LEU A 22 8.43 -12.93 45.27
CA LEU A 22 9.65 -12.51 44.57
C LEU A 22 9.84 -13.26 43.24
N GLY A 23 9.50 -14.55 43.18
CA GLY A 23 9.58 -15.34 41.94
C GLY A 23 8.56 -14.91 40.88
N LEU A 24 7.32 -14.64 41.28
CA LEU A 24 6.26 -14.17 40.37
C LEU A 24 6.52 -12.74 39.88
N THR A 25 7.02 -11.83 40.72
CA THR A 25 7.34 -10.46 40.29
C THR A 25 8.56 -10.40 39.37
N ALA A 26 9.57 -11.25 39.60
CA ALA A 26 10.71 -11.38 38.70
C ALA A 26 10.33 -11.99 37.33
N LEU A 27 9.41 -12.95 37.28
CA LEU A 27 8.89 -13.49 36.01
C LEU A 27 8.08 -12.44 35.24
N VAL A 28 7.23 -11.66 35.92
CA VAL A 28 6.45 -10.59 35.27
C VAL A 28 7.36 -9.48 34.74
N PHE A 29 8.44 -9.11 35.45
CA PHE A 29 9.43 -8.16 34.96
C PHE A 29 10.24 -8.69 33.76
N LEU A 30 10.53 -10.00 33.72
CA LEU A 30 11.24 -10.62 32.58
C LEU A 30 10.37 -10.69 31.32
N VAL A 31 9.06 -10.95 31.46
CA VAL A 31 8.12 -10.97 30.32
C VAL A 31 7.84 -9.56 29.78
N LEU A 32 7.83 -8.53 30.64
CA LEU A 32 7.66 -7.13 30.18
C LEU A 32 8.90 -6.58 29.44
N LEU A 33 10.09 -7.15 29.63
CA LEU A 33 11.31 -6.68 28.95
C LEU A 33 11.55 -7.32 27.57
N SER A 34 10.82 -8.41 27.24
CA SER A 34 10.95 -9.13 25.97
C SER A 34 10.06 -8.60 24.84
N ALA A 35 9.27 -7.54 25.07
CA ALA A 35 8.44 -6.91 24.04
C ALA A 35 9.07 -5.60 23.52
N THR A 36 10.35 -5.62 23.16
CA THR A 36 10.85 -4.65 22.18
C THR A 36 10.70 -5.28 20.81
N GLU A 37 9.54 -5.04 20.19
CA GLU A 37 9.46 -5.11 18.73
C GLU A 37 10.45 -4.07 18.19
N SER A 38 11.69 -4.50 17.97
CA SER A 38 12.54 -3.87 16.98
C SER A 38 11.94 -4.24 15.64
N GLY A 39 10.81 -3.60 15.32
CA GLY A 39 10.41 -3.43 13.94
C GLY A 39 11.60 -2.77 13.27
N VAL A 40 12.36 -3.57 12.50
CA VAL A 40 13.35 -3.04 11.59
C VAL A 40 12.56 -2.14 10.67
N ARG A 41 12.55 -0.83 10.96
CA ARG A 41 12.14 0.16 9.99
C ARG A 41 13.21 0.02 8.92
N ALA A 42 12.87 -0.63 7.81
CA ALA A 42 13.76 -0.64 6.67
C ALA A 42 14.01 0.83 6.34
N ASP A 43 15.24 1.30 6.59
CA ASP A 43 15.61 2.65 6.22
C ASP A 43 15.49 2.72 4.70
N ASN A 44 14.56 3.56 4.24
CA ASN A 44 14.33 3.76 2.83
C ASN A 44 15.62 4.28 2.21
N ILE A 45 16.20 3.49 1.30
CA ILE A 45 17.48 3.81 0.68
C ILE A 45 17.37 4.89 -0.40
N THR A 46 16.14 5.25 -0.79
CA THR A 46 15.87 6.32 -1.76
C THR A 46 14.53 7.02 -1.47
N SER A 47 14.31 8.20 -2.04
CA SER A 47 13.01 8.89 -1.97
C SER A 47 11.94 8.18 -2.82
N LEU A 48 10.67 8.53 -2.59
CA LEU A 48 9.56 8.03 -3.41
C LEU A 48 9.49 8.66 -4.80
N LEU A 49 10.22 9.74 -5.06
CA LEU A 49 10.23 10.45 -6.34
C LEU A 49 10.34 9.47 -7.52
N GLY A 50 9.49 9.66 -8.52
CA GLY A 50 9.51 8.90 -9.76
C GLY A 50 8.29 8.01 -9.96
N THR A 51 8.29 7.29 -11.09
CA THR A 51 7.24 6.35 -11.48
C THR A 51 7.65 4.94 -11.12
N TRP A 52 6.81 4.26 -10.34
CA TRP A 52 6.97 2.88 -9.92
C TRP A 52 5.89 2.03 -10.57
N ALA A 53 6.22 0.83 -11.05
CA ALA A 53 5.24 -0.07 -11.65
C ALA A 53 5.52 -1.54 -11.30
N SER A 54 4.46 -2.34 -11.20
CA SER A 54 4.55 -3.77 -10.90
C SER A 54 4.46 -4.67 -12.13
N GLY A 55 4.78 -5.94 -11.93
CA GLY A 55 4.69 -6.98 -12.95
C GLY A 55 5.53 -6.68 -14.19
N ALA A 56 4.96 -6.91 -15.38
CA ALA A 56 5.59 -6.58 -16.65
C ALA A 56 5.48 -5.08 -17.01
N GLY A 57 5.18 -4.21 -16.04
CA GLY A 57 5.19 -2.74 -16.11
C GLY A 57 4.48 -2.12 -17.31
N ASN A 58 3.44 -2.78 -17.83
CA ASN A 58 2.59 -2.22 -18.88
C ASN A 58 1.54 -1.26 -18.34
N VAL A 59 1.21 -1.35 -17.03
CA VAL A 59 0.43 -0.34 -16.32
C VAL A 59 1.39 0.74 -15.86
N ARG A 60 1.27 1.95 -16.40
CA ARG A 60 2.12 3.10 -16.07
C ARG A 60 1.25 4.34 -16.00
N THR A 61 1.50 5.21 -15.03
CA THR A 61 0.85 6.53 -14.95
C THR A 61 1.16 7.41 -16.17
N GLY A 62 0.34 8.43 -16.39
CA GLY A 62 0.45 9.39 -17.49
C GLY A 62 -0.48 9.12 -18.67
N LEU A 63 -0.29 9.89 -19.75
CA LEU A 63 -1.14 9.89 -20.95
C LEU A 63 -1.28 8.53 -21.65
N GLY A 64 -0.31 7.64 -21.46
CA GLY A 64 -0.35 6.28 -22.01
C GLY A 64 -1.38 5.35 -21.34
N PHE A 65 -1.94 5.75 -20.19
CA PHE A 65 -2.95 4.98 -19.47
C PHE A 65 -4.31 5.67 -19.44
N PHE A 66 -4.34 6.98 -19.24
CA PHE A 66 -5.58 7.76 -19.22
C PHE A 66 -5.42 9.09 -19.98
N ASN A 67 -6.40 9.40 -20.83
CA ASN A 67 -6.45 10.67 -21.56
C ASN A 67 -7.44 11.63 -20.86
N PRO A 68 -6.97 12.71 -20.21
CA PRO A 68 -7.84 13.65 -19.50
C PRO A 68 -8.65 14.56 -20.44
N VAL A 69 -8.37 14.59 -21.74
CA VAL A 69 -9.19 15.36 -22.70
C VAL A 69 -10.43 14.55 -23.09
N THR A 70 -10.23 13.29 -23.51
CA THR A 70 -11.32 12.42 -23.96
C THR A 70 -11.98 11.62 -22.83
N ARG A 71 -11.34 11.53 -21.66
CA ARG A 71 -11.75 10.74 -20.48
C ARG A 71 -11.76 9.24 -20.74
N GLU A 72 -10.84 8.79 -21.57
CA GLU A 72 -10.73 7.41 -22.00
C GLU A 72 -9.48 6.75 -21.43
N PHE A 73 -9.61 5.45 -21.14
CA PHE A 73 -8.49 4.61 -20.76
C PHE A 73 -7.87 3.96 -22.00
N THR A 74 -6.55 3.82 -21.99
CA THR A 74 -5.84 2.91 -22.89
C THR A 74 -5.63 1.59 -22.17
N LEU A 75 -6.14 0.50 -22.72
CA LEU A 75 -6.05 -0.83 -22.10
C LEU A 75 -4.59 -1.35 -22.12
N PRO A 76 -3.97 -1.60 -20.96
CA PRO A 76 -2.64 -2.20 -20.90
C PRO A 76 -2.62 -3.67 -21.34
N LYS A 77 -1.47 -4.14 -21.80
CA LYS A 77 -1.27 -5.55 -22.23
C LYS A 77 -1.30 -6.55 -21.08
N THR A 78 -1.00 -6.11 -19.86
CA THR A 78 -0.98 -6.95 -18.65
C THR A 78 -1.54 -6.18 -17.46
N ALA A 79 -2.13 -6.90 -16.51
CA ALA A 79 -2.52 -6.34 -15.22
C ALA A 79 -1.29 -5.84 -14.42
N GLY A 80 -1.55 -4.95 -13.47
CA GLY A 80 -0.51 -4.33 -12.66
C GLY A 80 -1.00 -3.06 -11.97
N ILE A 81 -0.10 -2.47 -11.18
CA ILE A 81 -0.31 -1.18 -10.53
C ILE A 81 0.90 -0.30 -10.80
N SER A 82 0.67 1.01 -10.82
CA SER A 82 1.72 2.01 -10.91
C SER A 82 1.35 3.24 -10.09
N TYR A 83 2.36 3.80 -9.44
CA TYR A 83 2.30 5.07 -8.75
C TYR A 83 3.40 5.99 -9.23
N SER A 84 3.08 7.26 -9.43
CA SER A 84 4.07 8.32 -9.57
C SER A 84 4.01 9.25 -8.38
N PHE A 85 5.17 9.67 -7.90
CA PHE A 85 5.30 10.66 -6.82
C PHE A 85 6.27 11.76 -7.22
N THR A 86 5.96 12.98 -6.81
CA THR A 86 6.83 14.16 -6.93
C THR A 86 7.30 14.62 -5.54
N ASP A 87 8.45 15.32 -5.47
CA ASP A 87 8.97 15.81 -4.18
C ASP A 87 8.12 16.95 -3.58
N ASP A 88 7.32 17.64 -4.40
CA ASP A 88 6.36 18.67 -3.98
C ASP A 88 5.00 18.11 -3.54
N GLY A 89 4.88 16.79 -3.40
CA GLY A 89 3.76 16.17 -2.70
C GLY A 89 2.57 15.79 -3.58
N PHE A 90 2.76 15.58 -4.88
CA PHE A 90 1.72 15.07 -5.78
C PHE A 90 1.90 13.60 -6.09
N PHE A 91 0.77 12.92 -6.34
CA PHE A 91 0.76 11.54 -6.77
C PHE A 91 -0.18 11.31 -7.94
N GLU A 92 0.10 10.28 -8.73
CA GLU A 92 -0.85 9.65 -9.64
C GLU A 92 -0.87 8.15 -9.40
N GLN A 93 -2.05 7.54 -9.55
CA GLN A 93 -2.29 6.11 -9.51
C GLN A 93 -2.83 5.64 -10.86
N ALA A 94 -2.26 4.55 -11.36
CA ALA A 94 -2.80 3.73 -12.42
C ALA A 94 -2.90 2.27 -11.94
N SER A 95 -4.04 1.62 -12.14
CA SER A 95 -4.23 0.22 -11.77
C SER A 95 -5.07 -0.49 -12.82
N MET A 96 -4.67 -1.71 -13.18
CA MET A 96 -5.47 -2.63 -13.95
C MET A 96 -5.51 -3.97 -13.21
N THR A 97 -6.70 -4.39 -12.80
CA THR A 97 -6.97 -5.77 -12.39
C THR A 97 -7.69 -6.51 -13.50
N TYR A 98 -7.47 -7.82 -13.55
CA TYR A 98 -8.00 -8.68 -14.59
C TYR A 98 -8.46 -10.00 -13.98
N GLN A 99 -9.64 -10.47 -14.38
CA GLN A 99 -10.17 -11.77 -14.04
C GLN A 99 -10.42 -12.57 -15.32
N ALA A 100 -9.68 -13.66 -15.48
CA ALA A 100 -9.82 -14.58 -16.60
C ALA A 100 -11.12 -15.40 -16.50
N ASN A 101 -11.66 -15.80 -17.65
CA ASN A 101 -12.66 -16.86 -17.74
C ASN A 101 -12.04 -18.08 -18.43
N PRO A 102 -11.63 -19.12 -17.68
CA PRO A 102 -10.95 -20.28 -18.26
C PRO A 102 -11.77 -21.04 -19.32
N ARG A 103 -13.11 -20.97 -19.24
CA ARG A 103 -14.00 -21.61 -20.22
C ARG A 103 -14.14 -20.79 -21.50
N ARG A 104 -13.98 -19.47 -21.41
CA ARG A 104 -14.07 -18.53 -22.53
C ARG A 104 -13.02 -17.43 -22.37
N PRO A 105 -11.76 -17.66 -22.77
CA PRO A 105 -10.67 -16.70 -22.54
C PRO A 105 -10.92 -15.30 -23.15
N ALA A 106 -11.70 -15.22 -24.24
CA ALA A 106 -12.11 -13.95 -24.84
C ALA A 106 -13.09 -13.14 -23.97
N CYS A 107 -13.76 -13.77 -23.01
CA CYS A 107 -14.76 -13.17 -22.11
C CYS A 107 -14.16 -12.87 -20.73
N PHE A 108 -13.20 -11.96 -20.69
CA PHE A 108 -12.57 -11.53 -19.46
C PHE A 108 -13.26 -10.34 -18.82
N ASN A 109 -13.00 -10.12 -17.53
CA ASN A 109 -13.34 -8.86 -16.87
C ASN A 109 -12.06 -8.11 -16.52
N ALA A 110 -12.02 -6.80 -16.75
CA ALA A 110 -10.94 -5.96 -16.27
C ALA A 110 -11.48 -4.69 -15.63
N THR A 111 -10.80 -4.22 -14.59
CA THR A 111 -11.09 -2.94 -13.94
C THR A 111 -9.86 -2.06 -14.04
N LEU A 112 -10.02 -0.88 -14.60
CA LEU A 112 -8.98 0.12 -14.71
C LEU A 112 -9.32 1.28 -13.78
N ILE A 113 -8.36 1.72 -12.98
CA ILE A 113 -8.52 2.86 -12.06
C ILE A 113 -7.44 3.86 -12.36
N TRP A 114 -7.86 5.11 -12.55
CA TRP A 114 -6.98 6.27 -12.63
C TRP A 114 -7.43 7.32 -11.60
N GLN A 115 -6.49 7.85 -10.83
CA GLN A 115 -6.72 9.02 -9.98
C GLN A 115 -5.40 9.70 -9.66
N HIS A 116 -5.44 10.99 -9.35
CA HIS A 116 -4.27 11.78 -9.00
C HIS A 116 -4.65 12.88 -8.00
N GLY A 117 -3.67 13.47 -7.34
CA GLY A 117 -3.88 14.46 -6.29
C GLY A 117 -2.63 14.69 -5.46
N THR A 118 -2.80 14.93 -4.16
CA THR A 118 -1.69 15.16 -3.22
C THR A 118 -1.45 13.95 -2.32
N TYR A 119 -0.23 13.83 -1.79
CA TYR A 119 0.09 12.82 -0.79
C TYR A 119 0.84 13.41 0.40
N SER A 120 0.71 12.73 1.54
CA SER A 120 1.41 13.09 2.78
C SER A 120 2.11 11.88 3.37
N LEU A 121 3.34 12.08 3.84
CA LEU A 121 4.07 11.10 4.64
C LEU A 121 3.80 11.36 6.12
N PHE A 122 3.29 10.36 6.83
CA PHE A 122 3.02 10.44 8.25
C PHE A 122 4.24 10.01 9.08
N SER A 123 4.34 10.49 10.33
CA SER A 123 5.46 10.17 11.23
C SER A 123 5.56 8.69 11.61
N ASN A 124 4.44 7.96 11.54
CA ASN A 124 4.38 6.50 11.71
C ASN A 124 4.87 5.73 10.47
N GLY A 125 5.24 6.42 9.39
CA GLY A 125 5.74 5.81 8.14
C GLY A 125 4.66 5.44 7.12
N SER A 126 3.37 5.70 7.39
CA SER A 126 2.31 5.49 6.39
C SER A 126 2.27 6.63 5.36
N ILE A 127 1.62 6.38 4.22
CA ILE A 127 1.36 7.38 3.17
C ILE A 127 -0.16 7.55 3.02
N GLY A 128 -0.63 8.79 3.09
CA GLY A 128 -2.01 9.13 2.73
C GLY A 128 -2.05 9.68 1.32
N LEU A 129 -2.90 9.11 0.46
CA LEU A 129 -3.14 9.59 -0.91
C LEU A 129 -4.51 10.30 -0.96
N TYR A 130 -4.53 11.56 -1.37
CA TYR A 130 -5.68 12.45 -1.40
C TYR A 130 -6.00 12.87 -2.84
N PRO A 131 -6.88 12.13 -3.55
CA PRO A 131 -7.23 12.47 -4.92
C PRO A 131 -7.90 13.85 -5.02
N PHE A 132 -7.63 14.58 -6.10
CA PHE A 132 -8.42 15.76 -6.44
C PHE A 132 -9.87 15.38 -6.68
N ALA A 133 -10.77 16.18 -6.12
CA ALA A 133 -12.20 15.93 -6.27
C ALA A 133 -12.58 16.00 -7.75
N GLN A 134 -13.47 15.10 -8.18
CA GLN A 134 -13.95 14.99 -9.57
C GLN A 134 -12.94 14.50 -10.61
N ASP A 135 -11.67 14.34 -10.30
CA ASP A 135 -10.70 13.98 -11.34
C ASP A 135 -10.69 12.49 -11.65
N GLY A 136 -10.66 11.62 -10.65
CA GLY A 136 -10.49 10.19 -10.88
C GLY A 136 -11.60 9.52 -11.69
N TYR A 137 -11.22 8.42 -12.36
CA TYR A 137 -12.11 7.56 -13.12
C TYR A 137 -11.84 6.08 -12.84
N VAL A 138 -12.88 5.28 -13.02
CA VAL A 138 -12.81 3.82 -13.06
C VAL A 138 -13.50 3.33 -14.33
N ALA A 139 -12.87 2.40 -15.06
CA ALA A 139 -13.50 1.71 -16.17
C ALA A 139 -13.66 0.22 -15.86
N VAL A 140 -14.84 -0.32 -16.15
CA VAL A 140 -15.11 -1.77 -16.09
C VAL A 140 -15.28 -2.28 -17.51
N ILE A 141 -14.46 -3.27 -17.87
CA ILE A 141 -14.43 -3.89 -19.19
C ILE A 141 -14.99 -5.31 -19.07
N ASN A 142 -16.02 -5.60 -19.86
CA ASN A 142 -16.56 -6.95 -20.03
C ASN A 142 -16.97 -7.15 -21.50
N PRO A 143 -16.08 -7.71 -22.35
CA PRO A 143 -16.32 -7.84 -23.79
C PRO A 143 -17.50 -8.75 -24.14
N CYS A 144 -17.96 -9.59 -23.21
CA CYS A 144 -19.04 -10.55 -23.45
C CYS A 144 -20.35 -10.20 -22.74
N ALA A 145 -20.43 -9.03 -22.09
CA ALA A 145 -21.67 -8.53 -21.53
C ALA A 145 -22.69 -8.18 -22.63
N ASP A 146 -22.21 -7.66 -23.76
CA ASP A 146 -23.04 -7.28 -24.90
C ASP A 146 -22.33 -7.63 -26.22
N PRO A 147 -22.88 -8.58 -27.01
CA PRO A 147 -22.31 -8.97 -28.31
C PRO A 147 -22.28 -7.86 -29.36
N SER A 148 -23.07 -6.79 -29.18
CA SER A 148 -23.17 -5.69 -30.13
C SER A 148 -22.22 -4.53 -29.84
N ASN A 149 -21.72 -4.40 -28.60
CA ASN A 149 -20.80 -3.36 -28.18
C ASN A 149 -19.95 -3.82 -26.99
N PRO A 150 -18.66 -4.15 -27.15
CA PRO A 150 -17.80 -4.51 -26.03
C PRO A 150 -17.70 -3.33 -25.05
N GLN A 151 -18.37 -3.45 -23.90
CA GLN A 151 -18.58 -2.32 -22.99
C GLN A 151 -17.29 -1.97 -22.23
N ILE A 152 -16.80 -0.76 -22.46
CA ILE A 152 -15.93 -0.03 -21.53
C ILE A 152 -16.83 0.99 -20.84
N ASN A 153 -17.29 0.66 -19.64
CA ASN A 153 -18.13 1.58 -18.87
C ASN A 153 -17.24 2.37 -17.91
N SER A 154 -17.08 3.67 -18.18
CA SER A 154 -16.27 4.59 -17.38
C SER A 154 -17.15 5.42 -16.43
N TYR A 155 -16.76 5.48 -15.16
CA TYR A 155 -17.44 6.21 -14.10
C TYR A 155 -16.46 7.11 -13.36
N LYS A 156 -16.99 8.17 -12.73
CA LYS A 156 -16.20 8.98 -11.80
C LYS A 156 -15.77 8.13 -10.60
N TYR A 157 -14.56 8.38 -10.14
CA TYR A 157 -13.95 7.66 -9.04
C TYR A 157 -13.16 8.62 -8.15
N GLN A 158 -13.32 8.49 -6.84
CA GLN A 158 -12.57 9.28 -5.87
C GLN A 158 -12.42 8.43 -4.62
N GLN A 159 -11.20 7.95 -4.37
CA GLN A 159 -10.94 7.12 -3.20
C GLN A 159 -9.65 7.54 -2.50
N PHE A 160 -9.81 8.05 -1.28
CA PHE A 160 -8.70 8.16 -0.34
C PHE A 160 -8.06 6.78 -0.16
N THR A 161 -6.73 6.73 -0.23
CA THR A 161 -5.98 5.48 -0.09
C THR A 161 -4.91 5.65 0.99
N LEU A 162 -4.93 4.74 1.97
CA LEU A 162 -3.89 4.63 2.98
C LEU A 162 -2.93 3.50 2.59
N ILE A 163 -1.67 3.85 2.34
CA ILE A 163 -0.57 2.89 2.30
C ILE A 163 -0.06 2.80 3.74
N SER A 164 -0.43 1.73 4.44
CA SER A 164 -0.18 1.60 5.89
C SER A 164 1.32 1.54 6.21
N GLN A 165 2.07 0.92 5.33
CA GLN A 165 3.52 0.76 5.42
C GLN A 165 4.12 0.73 4.02
N TRP A 166 5.38 1.13 3.92
CA TRP A 166 6.17 0.97 2.70
C TRP A 166 7.64 0.88 3.05
N TYR A 167 8.39 0.25 2.15
CA TYR A 167 9.84 0.33 2.15
C TYR A 167 10.41 0.19 0.74
N ASN A 168 11.61 0.71 0.52
CA ASN A 168 12.34 0.48 -0.73
C ASN A 168 13.76 -0.06 -0.49
N TYR A 169 14.26 -0.78 -1.50
CA TYR A 169 15.56 -1.44 -1.49
C TYR A 169 16.09 -1.61 -2.93
N VAL A 170 17.37 -1.97 -3.07
CA VAL A 170 17.91 -2.35 -4.39
C VAL A 170 17.63 -3.84 -4.62
N ASP A 171 16.83 -4.14 -5.62
CA ASP A 171 16.61 -5.49 -6.10
C ASP A 171 17.67 -5.86 -7.15
N PRO A 172 18.50 -6.90 -6.91
CA PRO A 172 19.50 -7.35 -7.88
C PRO A 172 18.90 -8.12 -9.07
N PHE A 173 17.66 -8.60 -8.98
CA PHE A 173 17.03 -9.44 -10.00
C PHE A 173 15.59 -8.99 -10.32
N PRO A 174 15.39 -7.75 -10.79
CA PRO A 174 14.07 -7.23 -11.12
C PRO A 174 13.42 -8.04 -12.25
N MET A 175 12.11 -8.24 -12.11
CA MET A 175 11.33 -9.14 -12.98
C MET A 175 10.66 -8.41 -14.16
N PHE A 176 11.16 -7.21 -14.51
CA PHE A 176 10.62 -6.36 -15.57
C PHE A 176 11.48 -6.45 -16.86
N PRO A 177 10.88 -6.59 -18.06
CA PRO A 177 11.63 -6.87 -19.30
C PRO A 177 12.74 -5.88 -19.63
N ASP A 178 12.51 -4.56 -19.49
CA ASP A 178 13.50 -3.56 -19.94
C ASP A 178 14.72 -3.43 -19.01
N ILE A 179 14.67 -4.07 -17.83
CA ILE A 179 15.74 -4.02 -16.81
C ILE A 179 16.26 -5.41 -16.43
N GLN A 180 15.87 -6.46 -17.16
CA GLN A 180 16.29 -7.83 -16.89
C GLN A 180 17.82 -7.95 -16.93
N GLY A 181 18.41 -8.50 -15.86
CA GLY A 181 19.87 -8.63 -15.72
C GLY A 181 20.59 -7.38 -15.18
N LYS A 182 19.87 -6.34 -14.76
CA LYS A 182 20.40 -5.17 -14.06
C LYS A 182 19.73 -5.04 -12.69
N SER A 183 20.35 -4.37 -11.73
CA SER A 183 19.67 -4.02 -10.48
C SER A 183 18.72 -2.83 -10.65
N ALA A 184 17.68 -2.75 -9.83
CA ALA A 184 16.74 -1.64 -9.82
C ALA A 184 16.23 -1.34 -8.41
N TYR A 185 15.78 -0.10 -8.18
CA TYR A 185 15.06 0.21 -6.95
C TYR A 185 13.69 -0.47 -6.98
N ALA A 186 13.38 -1.22 -5.93
CA ALA A 186 12.09 -1.84 -5.70
C ALA A 186 11.35 -1.12 -4.57
N LEU A 187 10.04 -0.96 -4.72
CA LEU A 187 9.14 -0.35 -3.75
C LEU A 187 8.08 -1.38 -3.37
N GLN A 188 8.09 -1.78 -2.10
CA GLN A 188 7.04 -2.60 -1.51
C GLN A 188 6.11 -1.69 -0.71
N THR A 189 4.82 -1.71 -1.04
CA THR A 189 3.77 -1.03 -0.27
C THR A 189 2.80 -2.03 0.33
N PHE A 190 2.07 -1.58 1.35
CA PHE A 190 1.05 -2.37 2.03
C PHE A 190 -0.27 -1.60 2.01
N ALA A 191 -1.36 -2.31 1.71
CA ALA A 191 -2.71 -1.77 1.76
C ALA A 191 -3.10 -1.37 3.19
N PHE A 192 -4.25 -0.71 3.34
CA PHE A 192 -4.71 -0.20 4.63
C PHE A 192 -4.88 -1.30 5.70
N ASP A 193 -5.11 -2.54 5.28
CA ASP A 193 -5.29 -3.74 6.11
C ASP A 193 -3.98 -4.51 6.35
N GLY A 194 -2.85 -3.98 5.88
CA GLY A 194 -1.53 -4.62 6.01
C GLY A 194 -1.25 -5.71 4.97
N GLN A 195 -2.14 -5.94 3.99
CA GLN A 195 -1.83 -6.85 2.89
C GLN A 195 -0.76 -6.25 1.97
N LYS A 196 0.15 -7.09 1.48
CA LYS A 196 1.17 -6.66 0.52
C LYS A 196 0.51 -6.32 -0.81
N ASN A 197 0.78 -5.13 -1.32
CA ASN A 197 0.52 -4.81 -2.71
C ASN A 197 1.56 -5.53 -3.61
N PRO A 198 1.28 -5.66 -4.92
CA PRO A 198 2.30 -6.11 -5.87
C PRO A 198 3.58 -5.29 -5.75
N LEU A 199 4.73 -5.97 -5.70
CA LEU A 199 6.04 -5.32 -5.71
C LEU A 199 6.19 -4.48 -6.98
N MET A 200 6.71 -3.26 -6.82
CA MET A 200 6.95 -2.33 -7.93
C MET A 200 8.44 -2.05 -8.10
N TRP A 201 8.85 -1.69 -9.31
CA TRP A 201 10.20 -1.20 -9.62
C TRP A 201 10.14 0.22 -10.18
N LEU A 202 11.19 0.99 -9.92
CA LEU A 202 11.34 2.34 -10.45
C LEU A 202 11.58 2.31 -11.96
N LEU A 203 10.70 2.95 -12.72
CA LEU A 203 10.78 3.05 -14.18
C LEU A 203 11.37 4.38 -14.65
N ASN A 204 10.93 5.49 -14.06
CA ASN A 204 11.27 6.84 -14.52
C ASN A 204 11.55 7.78 -13.35
N ARG A 205 12.60 8.60 -13.49
CA ARG A 205 12.87 9.81 -12.71
C ARG A 205 13.33 10.89 -13.70
N PRO A 206 12.63 12.02 -13.87
CA PRO A 206 11.41 12.45 -13.17
C PRO A 206 10.17 11.55 -13.42
N PRO A 207 9.12 11.66 -12.59
CA PRO A 207 7.89 10.86 -12.76
C PRO A 207 7.15 11.21 -14.06
N SER A 208 6.55 10.19 -14.67
CA SER A 208 5.58 10.32 -15.77
C SER A 208 4.17 10.33 -15.20
N MET A 209 3.58 11.51 -15.05
CA MET A 209 2.21 11.68 -14.58
C MET A 209 1.49 12.84 -15.29
N LEU A 210 0.17 12.81 -15.26
CA LEU A 210 -0.74 13.88 -15.68
C LEU A 210 -0.58 15.11 -14.74
N PRO A 211 -1.09 16.29 -15.14
CA PRO A 211 -0.80 17.55 -14.46
C PRO A 211 -1.09 17.50 -12.96
N THR A 212 -0.20 18.10 -12.16
CA THR A 212 -0.27 18.17 -10.69
C THR A 212 -1.26 19.24 -10.19
N GLU A 213 -2.36 19.43 -10.93
CA GLU A 213 -3.40 20.39 -10.63
C GLU A 213 -4.77 19.76 -10.90
N GLN A 214 -5.81 20.24 -10.22
CA GLN A 214 -7.15 19.74 -10.45
C GLN A 214 -7.59 20.09 -11.89
N ILE A 215 -7.98 19.07 -12.65
CA ILE A 215 -8.32 19.18 -14.07
C ILE A 215 -9.77 19.61 -14.24
N TRP A 216 -10.69 19.09 -13.42
CA TRP A 216 -12.10 19.44 -13.51
C TRP A 216 -12.68 19.91 -12.17
N PHE A 217 -13.41 21.02 -12.24
CA PHE A 217 -14.14 21.59 -11.11
C PHE A 217 -15.62 21.18 -11.17
N SER A 218 -16.25 20.95 -10.02
CA SER A 218 -17.71 20.85 -9.95
C SER A 218 -18.32 22.24 -9.77
N ALA A 219 -19.54 22.46 -10.27
CA ALA A 219 -20.26 23.72 -10.07
C ALA A 219 -20.48 24.08 -8.58
N ALA A 220 -20.41 23.09 -7.67
CA ALA A 220 -20.50 23.31 -6.23
C ALA A 220 -19.23 23.92 -5.61
N SER A 221 -18.08 23.90 -6.30
CA SER A 221 -16.83 24.48 -5.77
C SER A 221 -16.61 25.95 -6.13
N GLN A 222 -17.55 26.60 -6.84
CA GLN A 222 -17.44 28.01 -7.25
C GLN A 222 -18.11 29.00 -6.28
N HIS A 223 -18.56 28.54 -5.10
CA HIS A 223 -19.22 29.37 -4.09
C HIS A 223 -18.51 29.35 -2.71
N GLY A 224 -17.23 28.99 -2.68
CA GLY A 224 -16.39 29.04 -1.48
C GLY A 224 -15.45 30.23 -1.47
#